data_AF-X0VI56-F1
#
_entry.id   AF-X0VI56-F1
#
_cell.length_a   1.000
_cell.length_b   1.000
_cell.length_c   1.000
_cell.angle_alpha   90.00
_cell.angle_beta   90.00
_cell.angle_gamma   90.00
#
_symmetry.space_group_name_H-M   'P 1'
#
loop_
_entity.id
_entity.type
_entity.pdbx_description
1 polymer ?
#
loop_
_entity_poly.entity_id
_entity_poly.type
_entity_poly.pdbx_seq_one_letter_code
_entity_poly.pdbx_strand_id
1 'polypeptide(L)'
;MKKISTGSTLPRLHNAMWPGLIEKGNKPGQEPPISLERMLQLTAAAEVNGQKFDGIDYFLFLPHTDPNASDDELKKIADMIQGYGFNVSSLVAPVWAGTVGDSAMGDAAAREKFLSAVRVG
;
A
#
# COMPACT_ATOMS: atom_id res chain seq x y z
N MET A 1 -5.01 -8.37 30.16
CA MET A 1 -6.35 -8.02 29.59
C MET A 1 -6.14 -6.97 28.52
N LYS A 2 -6.39 -7.27 27.23
CA LYS A 2 -6.41 -6.24 26.18
C LYS A 2 -7.65 -5.38 26.43
N LYS A 3 -7.45 -4.08 26.73
CA LYS A 3 -8.54 -3.10 26.78
C LYS A 3 -9.19 -3.10 25.39
N ILE A 4 -10.41 -3.59 25.29
CA ILE A 4 -11.22 -3.42 24.09
C ILE A 4 -11.58 -1.94 24.05
N SER A 5 -11.04 -1.23 23.08
CA SER A 5 -11.41 0.16 22.81
C SER A 5 -12.91 0.21 22.55
N THR A 6 -13.63 0.99 23.37
CA THR A 6 -15.02 1.37 23.10
C THR A 6 -15.07 2.06 21.75
N GLY A 7 -15.91 1.55 20.83
CA GLY A 7 -15.95 1.97 19.43
C GLY A 7 -15.92 3.51 19.29
N SER A 8 -14.88 4.00 18.62
CA SER A 8 -14.77 5.41 18.24
C SER A 8 -15.95 5.77 17.35
N THR A 9 -16.58 6.93 17.61
CA THR A 9 -17.65 7.47 16.75
C THR A 9 -17.11 8.15 15.49
N LEU A 10 -15.78 8.24 15.35
CA LEU A 10 -15.12 8.86 14.21
C LEU A 10 -14.73 7.80 13.16
N PRO A 11 -14.62 8.17 11.87
CA PRO A 11 -14.07 7.29 10.85
C PRO A 11 -12.69 6.75 11.24
N ARG A 12 -12.40 5.51 10.83
CA ARG A 12 -11.08 4.89 11.03
C ARG A 12 -10.02 5.68 10.25
N LEU A 13 -8.89 5.98 10.87
CA LEU A 13 -7.81 6.76 10.26
C LEU A 13 -6.75 5.84 9.67
N HIS A 14 -6.57 5.86 8.36
CA HIS A 14 -5.59 5.01 7.67
C HIS A 14 -4.49 5.83 6.99
N ASN A 15 -3.28 5.29 6.99
CA ASN A 15 -2.16 5.90 6.29
C ASN A 15 -2.06 5.35 4.86
N ALA A 16 -2.02 6.25 3.86
CA ALA A 16 -1.84 5.86 2.48
C ALA A 16 -0.37 5.48 2.22
N MET A 17 -0.11 4.20 1.95
CA MET A 17 1.24 3.67 1.81
C MET A 17 1.67 3.55 0.34
N TRP A 18 1.94 4.69 -0.29
CA TRP A 18 2.75 4.73 -1.50
C TRP A 18 4.24 4.69 -1.11
N PRO A 19 5.15 4.03 -1.85
CA PRO A 19 6.64 4.08 -1.70
C PRO A 19 7.34 5.45 -1.59
N GLY A 20 6.59 6.53 -1.38
CA GLY A 20 7.08 7.83 -0.94
C GLY A 20 7.19 8.79 -2.10
N LEU A 21 6.72 10.01 -1.83
CA LEU A 21 6.98 11.31 -2.46
C LEU A 21 7.77 11.33 -3.79
N ILE A 22 7.28 12.13 -4.74
CA ILE A 22 7.91 12.41 -6.05
C ILE A 22 9.44 12.53 -5.88
N GLU A 23 10.19 11.91 -6.80
CA GLU A 23 11.67 11.83 -6.86
C GLU A 23 12.37 10.68 -6.10
N LYS A 24 11.63 9.74 -5.49
CA LYS A 24 12.22 8.46 -5.04
C LYS A 24 12.27 7.41 -6.17
N GLY A 25 13.38 6.70 -6.30
CA GLY A 25 13.55 5.67 -7.32
C GLY A 25 15.00 5.21 -7.50
N ASN A 26 15.26 4.46 -8.57
CA ASN A 26 16.55 3.79 -8.81
C ASN A 26 17.46 4.56 -9.78
N LYS A 27 17.15 5.81 -10.11
CA LYS A 27 17.95 6.61 -11.05
C LYS A 27 19.02 7.43 -10.32
N PRO A 28 20.14 7.78 -10.98
CA PRO A 28 21.13 8.68 -10.39
C PRO A 28 20.51 9.99 -9.90
N GLY A 29 20.81 10.37 -8.67
CA GLY A 29 20.26 11.57 -8.02
C GLY A 29 18.89 11.37 -7.34
N GLN A 30 18.31 10.16 -7.38
CA GLN A 30 17.09 9.81 -6.64
C GLN A 30 17.42 9.13 -5.32
N GLU A 31 16.62 9.43 -4.29
CA GLU A 31 16.65 8.70 -3.03
C GLU A 31 15.98 7.33 -3.19
N PRO A 32 16.48 6.27 -2.54
CA PRO A 32 15.86 4.96 -2.64
C PRO A 32 14.42 4.97 -2.05
N PRO A 33 13.53 4.12 -2.56
CA PRO A 33 12.23 3.91 -1.94
C PRO A 33 12.38 3.52 -0.47
N ILE A 34 11.53 4.08 0.39
CA ILE A 34 11.45 3.66 1.79
C ILE A 34 10.91 2.22 1.84
N SER A 35 11.48 1.35 2.68
CA SER A 35 10.97 -0.02 2.80
C SER A 35 9.58 -0.06 3.44
N LEU A 36 8.78 -1.07 3.11
CA LEU A 36 7.45 -1.27 3.68
C LEU A 36 7.52 -1.38 5.21
N GLU A 37 8.45 -2.18 5.73
CA GLU A 37 8.65 -2.33 7.18
C GLU A 37 8.94 -0.99 7.86
N ARG A 38 9.79 -0.14 7.26
CA ARG A 38 10.09 1.18 7.81
C ARG A 38 8.86 2.08 7.79
N MET A 39 8.05 2.03 6.74
CA MET A 39 6.77 2.76 6.68
C MET A 39 5.80 2.31 7.77
N LEU A 40 5.67 1.01 7.99
CA LEU A 40 4.82 0.43 9.04
C LEU A 40 5.30 0.87 10.43
N GLN A 41 6.60 0.81 10.68
CA GLN A 41 7.20 1.27 11.93
C GLN A 41 6.92 2.75 12.19
N LEU A 42 7.13 3.61 11.20
CA LEU A 42 6.86 5.05 11.31
C LEU A 42 5.38 5.33 11.55
N THR A 43 4.51 4.60 10.85
CA THR A 43 3.05 4.74 11.00
C THR A 43 2.59 4.30 12.39
N ALA A 44 3.15 3.22 12.93
CA ALA A 44 2.80 2.70 14.25
C ALA A 44 3.31 3.61 15.39
N ALA A 45 4.44 4.29 15.16
CA ALA A 45 5.00 5.26 16.08
C ALA A 45 4.29 6.62 16.04
N ALA A 46 3.54 6.93 14.98
CA ALA A 46 2.85 8.21 14.85
C ALA A 46 1.66 8.28 15.83
N GLU A 47 1.69 9.31 16.68
CA GLU A 47 0.66 9.57 17.68
C GLU A 47 0.51 11.09 17.88
N VAL A 48 -0.72 11.57 17.87
CA VAL A 48 -1.04 12.97 18.22
C VAL A 48 -2.22 12.96 19.18
N ASN A 49 -2.04 13.51 20.37
CA ASN A 49 -3.08 13.59 21.41
C ASN A 49 -3.73 12.23 21.72
N GLY A 50 -2.96 11.14 21.71
CA GLY A 50 -3.47 9.78 21.92
C GLY A 50 -4.12 9.12 20.71
N GLN A 51 -4.31 9.83 19.59
CA GLN A 51 -4.81 9.26 18.34
C GLN A 51 -3.68 8.62 17.54
N LYS A 52 -3.92 7.40 17.06
CA LYS A 52 -3.02 6.64 16.18
C LYS A 52 -3.71 6.27 14.87
N PHE A 53 -2.94 5.74 13.93
CA PHE A 53 -3.51 5.08 12.76
C PHE A 53 -4.16 3.74 13.14
N ASP A 54 -5.29 3.48 12.51
CA ASP A 54 -6.11 2.30 12.66
C ASP A 54 -5.78 1.18 11.65
N GLY A 55 -5.03 1.53 10.61
CA GLY A 55 -4.82 0.72 9.43
C GLY A 55 -4.05 1.46 8.34
N ILE A 56 -3.94 0.82 7.18
CA ILE A 56 -3.22 1.32 6.02
C ILE A 56 -4.02 1.11 4.74
N ASP A 57 -3.68 1.91 3.73
CA ASP A 57 -4.06 1.67 2.34
C ASP A 57 -2.83 1.18 1.59
N TYR A 58 -2.89 -0.06 1.07
CA TYR A 58 -1.71 -0.80 0.62
C TYR A 58 -1.58 -0.82 -0.90
N PHE A 59 -0.38 -0.59 -1.41
CA PHE A 59 -0.11 -0.53 -2.85
C PHE A 59 0.34 -1.89 -3.40
N LEU A 60 -0.37 -2.38 -4.41
CA LEU A 60 -0.13 -3.68 -5.04
C LEU A 60 0.90 -3.60 -6.19
N PHE A 61 1.98 -2.83 -5.98
CA PHE A 61 3.04 -2.70 -6.98
C PHE A 61 4.41 -2.56 -6.33
N LEU A 62 5.43 -2.68 -7.18
CA LEU A 62 6.81 -2.46 -6.80
C LEU A 62 7.00 -1.04 -6.25
N PRO A 63 7.85 -0.90 -5.23
CA PRO A 63 8.84 -1.88 -4.76
C PRO A 63 8.36 -2.76 -3.59
N HIS A 64 7.10 -2.64 -3.16
CA HIS A 64 6.63 -3.31 -1.94
C HIS A 64 5.85 -4.59 -2.19
N THR A 65 5.24 -4.71 -3.36
CA THR A 65 4.49 -5.89 -3.79
C THR A 65 4.92 -6.23 -5.21
N ASP A 66 5.45 -7.43 -5.45
CA ASP A 66 5.55 -7.93 -6.81
C ASP A 66 4.13 -8.26 -7.29
N PRO A 67 3.64 -7.71 -8.42
CA PRO A 67 2.33 -8.06 -8.96
C PRO A 67 2.18 -9.55 -9.33
N ASN A 68 3.28 -10.30 -9.40
CA ASN A 68 3.31 -11.74 -9.63
C ASN A 68 3.65 -12.54 -8.36
N ALA A 69 3.61 -11.91 -7.19
CA ALA A 69 3.86 -12.59 -5.91
C ALA A 69 2.90 -13.77 -5.73
N SER A 70 3.43 -14.86 -5.19
CA SER A 70 2.64 -16.01 -4.78
C SER A 70 1.77 -15.71 -3.55
N ASP A 71 0.71 -16.48 -3.34
CA ASP A 71 -0.13 -16.41 -2.14
C ASP A 71 0.67 -16.44 -0.83
N ASP A 72 1.76 -17.21 -0.78
CA ASP A 72 2.59 -17.34 0.42
C ASP A 72 3.47 -16.11 0.66
N GLU A 73 3.88 -15.40 -0.40
CA GLU A 73 4.53 -14.10 -0.28
C GLU A 73 3.53 -13.02 0.17
N LEU A 74 2.32 -13.04 -0.37
CA LEU A 74 1.23 -12.14 0.04
C LEU A 74 0.83 -12.35 1.50
N LYS A 75 0.78 -13.61 1.98
CA LYS A 75 0.53 -13.92 3.40
C LYS A 75 1.61 -13.35 4.31
N LYS A 76 2.89 -13.47 3.94
CA LYS A 76 3.99 -12.89 4.74
C LYS A 76 3.88 -11.37 4.85
N ILE A 77 3.48 -10.71 3.76
CA ILE A 77 3.21 -9.27 3.75
C ILE A 77 2.05 -8.95 4.70
N ALA A 78 0.95 -9.70 4.62
CA ALA A 78 -0.22 -9.53 5.49
C ALA A 78 0.12 -9.74 6.98
N ASP A 79 0.88 -10.79 7.30
CA ASP A 79 1.34 -11.10 8.66
C ASP A 79 2.23 -9.98 9.21
N MET A 80 3.12 -9.42 8.38
CA MET A 80 3.94 -8.28 8.75
C MET A 80 3.08 -7.05 9.08
N ILE A 81 2.11 -6.70 8.22
CA ILE A 81 1.20 -5.56 8.46
C ILE A 81 0.41 -5.75 9.76
N GLN A 82 -0.14 -6.96 9.98
CA GLN A 82 -0.85 -7.30 11.21
C GLN A 82 0.06 -7.27 12.44
N GLY A 83 1.34 -7.61 12.30
CA GLY A 83 2.35 -7.52 13.36
C GLY A 83 2.50 -6.10 13.93
N TYR A 84 2.23 -5.06 13.12
CA TYR A 84 2.18 -3.66 13.56
C TYR A 84 0.80 -3.23 14.09
N GLY A 85 -0.18 -4.13 14.13
CA GLY A 85 -1.53 -3.87 14.63
C GLY A 85 -2.46 -3.17 13.63
N PHE A 86 -2.11 -3.17 12.35
CA PHE A 86 -2.87 -2.51 11.30
C PHE A 86 -3.81 -3.45 10.57
N ASN A 87 -4.99 -2.92 10.21
CA ASN A 87 -5.84 -3.51 9.20
C ASN A 87 -5.46 -2.97 7.81
N VAL A 88 -5.61 -3.79 6.78
CA VAL A 88 -5.58 -3.32 5.38
C VAL A 88 -7.01 -2.96 4.98
N SER A 89 -7.26 -1.68 4.69
CA SER A 89 -8.63 -1.21 4.44
C SER A 89 -8.97 -1.11 2.97
N SER A 90 -7.98 -0.70 2.18
CA SER A 90 -8.10 -0.55 0.76
C SER A 90 -6.79 -0.99 0.10
N LEU A 91 -6.94 -1.39 -1.16
CA LEU A 91 -5.84 -1.77 -2.02
C LEU A 91 -5.78 -0.76 -3.16
N VAL A 92 -4.58 -0.25 -3.41
CA VAL A 92 -4.30 0.64 -4.52
C VAL A 92 -3.81 -0.21 -5.68
N ALA A 93 -4.65 -0.35 -6.70
CA ALA A 93 -4.40 -1.22 -7.84
C ALA A 93 -3.40 -0.60 -8.86
N PRO A 94 -2.52 -1.41 -9.48
CA PRO A 94 -1.49 -0.94 -10.41
C PRO A 94 -2.04 -0.74 -11.83
N VAL A 95 -3.12 0.02 -11.98
CA VAL A 95 -3.88 0.11 -13.24
C VAL A 95 -3.42 1.23 -14.18
N TRP A 96 -2.49 2.10 -13.76
CA TRP A 96 -2.07 3.27 -14.52
C TRP A 96 -0.71 3.09 -15.20
N ALA A 97 -0.43 3.93 -16.20
CA ALA A 97 0.83 3.95 -16.92
C ALA A 97 2.02 4.15 -15.96
N GLY A 98 3.09 3.37 -16.18
CA GLY A 98 4.24 3.30 -15.26
C GLY A 98 4.10 2.23 -14.16
N THR A 99 2.98 1.50 -14.14
CA THR A 99 2.80 0.28 -13.33
C THR A 99 2.51 -0.93 -14.22
N VAL A 100 1.46 -1.70 -13.96
CA VAL A 100 1.04 -2.83 -14.81
C VAL A 100 0.11 -2.34 -15.94
N GLY A 101 -0.78 -1.40 -15.64
CA GLY A 101 -1.78 -0.92 -16.58
C GLY A 101 -1.35 0.28 -17.43
N ASP A 102 -2.34 0.90 -18.06
CA ASP A 102 -2.21 2.04 -18.96
C ASP A 102 -3.53 2.85 -18.94
N SER A 103 -3.70 3.84 -19.83
CA SER A 103 -4.91 4.66 -19.86
C SER A 103 -6.18 3.85 -20.15
N ALA A 104 -7.15 3.89 -19.23
CA ALA A 104 -8.50 3.35 -19.41
C ALA A 104 -9.28 4.01 -20.57
N MET A 105 -8.83 5.18 -21.02
CA MET A 105 -9.46 5.97 -22.10
C MET A 105 -8.55 6.11 -23.32
N GLY A 106 -7.49 5.28 -23.40
CA GLY A 106 -6.56 5.28 -24.53
C GLY A 106 -7.08 4.49 -25.74
N ASP A 107 -6.14 4.08 -26.60
CA ASP A 107 -6.42 3.20 -27.73
C ASP A 107 -6.81 1.78 -27.28
N ALA A 108 -7.05 0.89 -28.25
CA ALA A 108 -7.42 -0.50 -27.95
C ALA A 108 -6.38 -1.21 -27.07
N ALA A 109 -5.09 -1.00 -27.32
CA ALA A 109 -4.01 -1.65 -26.59
C ALA A 109 -3.88 -1.09 -25.16
N ALA A 110 -4.00 0.22 -24.97
CA ALA A 110 -3.97 0.85 -23.65
C ALA A 110 -5.13 0.38 -22.77
N ARG A 111 -6.34 0.30 -23.33
CA ARG A 111 -7.51 -0.23 -22.61
C ARG A 111 -7.36 -1.70 -22.27
N GLU A 112 -6.79 -2.51 -23.16
CA GLU A 112 -6.51 -3.92 -22.88
C GLU A 112 -5.51 -4.10 -21.73
N LYS A 113 -4.45 -3.28 -21.66
CA LYS A 113 -3.53 -3.27 -20.51
C LYS A 113 -4.22 -2.87 -19.21
N PHE A 114 -5.05 -1.82 -19.23
CA PHE A 114 -5.83 -1.41 -18.07
C PHE A 114 -6.69 -2.57 -17.54
N LEU A 115 -7.46 -3.22 -18.42
CA LEU A 115 -8.32 -4.35 -18.07
C LEU A 115 -7.52 -5.57 -17.58
N SER A 116 -6.34 -5.80 -18.14
CA SER A 116 -5.45 -6.87 -17.68
C SER A 116 -4.94 -6.60 -16.26
N ALA A 117 -4.54 -5.36 -15.97
CA ALA A 117 -4.11 -4.96 -14.63
C ALA A 117 -5.22 -5.08 -13.56
N VAL A 118 -6.49 -4.90 -13.92
CA VAL A 118 -7.63 -5.14 -13.01
C VAL A 118 -7.76 -6.62 -12.62
N ARG A 119 -7.28 -7.55 -13.45
CA ARG A 119 -7.30 -8.99 -13.17
C ARG A 119 -6.07 -9.47 -12.39
N VAL A 120 -5.10 -8.59 -12.14
CA VAL A 120 -3.91 -8.92 -11.34
C VAL A 120 -4.31 -8.85 -9.87
N GLY A 121 -4.36 -10.02 -9.23
CA GLY A 121 -4.79 -10.21 -7.84
C GLY A 121 -4.87 -11.68 -7.49
#